data_AF-A0A9X5XBE4-F1
#
_entry.id   AF-A0A9X5XBE4-F1
#
_cell.length_a   1.000
_cell.length_b   1.000
_cell.length_c   1.000
_cell.angle_alpha   90.00
_cell.angle_beta   90.00
_cell.angle_gamma   90.00
#
_symmetry.space_group_name_H-M   'P 1'
#
loop_
_entity.id
_entity.type
_entity.pdbx_description
1 polymer ?
#
loop_
_entity_poly.entity_id
_entity_poly.type
_entity_poly.pdbx_seq_one_letter_code
_entity_poly.pdbx_strand_id
1 'polypeptide(L)'
;MAEALARLVAADPTIPPHPYLSRHLAHHAARGEVLDDAHVPLAVLPWESSANVRTLLRQSDAVSAARRQEWLEAWARIEPFIGGAGPDSRLTSLHLAHHAATRPRTPLDTSAARVSGSRVTPLWSDWTAQDNVLAVSETRLASLTRTTTTDGRSLLVSGDDHGTIRMWEPHGVPAMAPLHTYGGAVQHLLPLPGDLLLSAGTDGSVRVWHLTRGQLLAEPVHRPGTWVSALTLFAAKDAPEVVLVAHSDGGLGALDPVTFRPVDTPLPSLDPAPALLSGVGLG
;
A
#
# COMPACT_ATOMS: atom_id res chain seq x y z
N MET A 1 -17.35 -28.57 -7.34
CA MET A 1 -16.51 -28.51 -8.56
C MET A 1 -15.02 -28.49 -8.23
N ALA A 2 -14.56 -27.61 -7.32
CA ALA A 2 -13.16 -27.57 -6.88
C ALA A 2 -12.64 -28.93 -6.37
N GLU A 3 -13.44 -29.67 -5.60
CA GLU A 3 -13.07 -31.00 -5.08
C GLU A 3 -12.76 -32.01 -6.21
N ALA A 4 -13.57 -32.04 -7.27
CA ALA A 4 -13.35 -32.93 -8.40
C ALA A 4 -12.07 -32.58 -9.17
N LEU A 5 -11.77 -31.28 -9.30
CA LEU A 5 -10.54 -30.80 -9.92
C LEU A 5 -9.31 -31.08 -9.05
N ALA A 6 -9.42 -30.96 -7.73
CA ALA A 6 -8.35 -31.25 -6.79
C ALA A 6 -7.91 -32.72 -6.87
N ARG A 7 -8.85 -33.66 -7.06
CA ARG A 7 -8.55 -35.09 -7.27
C ARG A 7 -7.77 -35.39 -8.56
N LEU A 8 -7.73 -34.47 -9.51
CA LEU A 8 -6.94 -34.61 -10.75
C LEU A 8 -5.48 -34.15 -10.57
N VAL A 9 -5.15 -33.50 -9.45
CA VAL A 9 -3.78 -33.09 -9.16
C VAL A 9 -3.01 -34.31 -8.67
N ALA A 10 -1.86 -34.59 -9.29
CA ALA A 10 -0.97 -35.65 -8.83
C ALA A 10 -0.45 -35.33 -7.42
N ALA A 11 -0.28 -36.36 -6.58
CA ALA A 11 0.22 -36.16 -5.21
C ALA A 11 1.68 -35.70 -5.18
N ASP A 12 2.46 -36.01 -6.22
CA ASP A 12 3.85 -35.61 -6.35
C ASP A 12 3.96 -34.17 -6.91
N PRO A 13 4.48 -33.19 -6.14
CA PRO A 13 4.59 -31.79 -6.56
C PRO A 13 5.60 -31.58 -7.71
N THR A 14 6.44 -32.56 -8.03
CA THR A 14 7.40 -32.50 -9.13
C THR A 14 6.78 -32.82 -10.49
N ILE A 15 5.56 -33.37 -10.51
CA ILE A 15 4.82 -33.68 -11.74
C ILE A 15 3.99 -32.45 -12.15
N PRO A 16 4.17 -31.91 -13.36
CA PRO A 16 3.39 -30.77 -13.82
C PRO A 16 1.89 -31.13 -13.91
N PRO A 17 1.01 -30.38 -13.22
CA PRO A 17 -0.43 -30.54 -13.39
C PRO A 17 -0.85 -30.01 -14.76
N HIS A 18 -2.07 -30.38 -15.19
CA HIS A 18 -2.63 -29.82 -16.42
C HIS A 18 -2.68 -28.28 -16.35
N PRO A 19 -2.35 -27.53 -17.43
CA PRO A 19 -2.28 -26.06 -17.41
C PRO A 19 -3.56 -25.36 -16.94
N TYR A 20 -4.70 -26.01 -17.13
CA TYR A 20 -5.98 -25.51 -16.61
C TYR A 20 -6.01 -25.51 -15.07
N LEU A 21 -5.50 -26.55 -14.43
CA LEU A 21 -5.48 -26.66 -12.97
C LEU A 21 -4.55 -25.61 -12.36
N SER A 22 -3.35 -25.44 -12.92
CA SER A 22 -2.39 -24.44 -12.47
C SER A 22 -2.84 -22.99 -12.64
N ARG A 23 -3.82 -22.73 -13.52
CA ARG A 23 -4.35 -21.39 -13.75
C ARG A 23 -5.67 -21.12 -13.02
N HIS A 24 -6.51 -22.13 -12.82
CA HIS A 24 -7.92 -21.92 -12.45
C HIS A 24 -8.35 -22.64 -11.17
N LEU A 25 -7.58 -23.58 -10.63
CA LEU A 25 -8.02 -24.37 -9.46
C LEU A 25 -8.30 -23.48 -8.23
N ALA A 26 -7.39 -22.55 -7.91
CA ALA A 26 -7.56 -21.63 -6.78
C ALA A 26 -8.79 -20.73 -6.93
N HIS A 27 -9.07 -20.27 -8.15
CA HIS A 27 -10.25 -19.45 -8.43
C HIS A 27 -11.56 -20.24 -8.28
N HIS A 28 -11.58 -21.50 -8.73
CA HIS A 28 -12.74 -22.38 -8.53
C HIS A 28 -12.97 -22.73 -7.06
N ALA A 29 -11.90 -22.90 -6.28
CA ALA A 29 -11.98 -23.10 -4.84
C ALA A 29 -12.53 -21.85 -4.14
N ALA A 30 -12.05 -20.66 -4.50
CA ALA A 30 -12.54 -19.39 -3.96
C ALA A 30 -14.02 -19.15 -4.28
N ARG A 31 -14.45 -19.32 -5.54
CA ARG A 31 -15.87 -19.17 -5.92
C ARG A 31 -16.79 -20.20 -5.27
N GLY A 32 -16.24 -21.36 -4.91
CA GLY A 32 -16.97 -22.40 -4.18
C GLY A 32 -16.92 -22.24 -2.67
N GLU A 33 -16.35 -21.14 -2.15
CA GLU A 33 -16.15 -20.91 -0.72
C GLU A 33 -15.47 -22.10 -0.01
N VAL A 34 -14.49 -22.72 -0.69
CA VAL A 34 -13.70 -23.87 -0.22
C VAL A 34 -12.22 -23.66 -0.51
N LEU A 35 -11.75 -22.41 -0.40
CA LEU A 35 -10.34 -22.08 -0.56
C LEU A 35 -9.55 -22.55 0.67
N ASP A 36 -9.04 -23.77 0.61
CA ASP A 36 -8.26 -24.42 1.67
C ASP A 36 -7.21 -25.38 1.08
N ASP A 37 -6.33 -25.89 1.93
CA ASP A 37 -5.23 -26.78 1.52
C ASP A 37 -5.73 -28.16 0.99
N ALA A 38 -7.00 -28.52 1.22
CA ALA A 38 -7.59 -29.75 0.70
C ALA A 38 -8.03 -29.61 -0.77
N HIS A 39 -8.52 -28.43 -1.14
CA HIS A 39 -9.00 -28.14 -2.50
C HIS A 39 -7.94 -27.51 -3.39
N VAL A 40 -6.92 -26.87 -2.81
CA VAL A 40 -5.74 -26.34 -3.50
C VAL A 40 -4.49 -26.94 -2.85
N PRO A 41 -4.15 -28.19 -3.18
CA PRO A 41 -3.08 -28.91 -2.49
C PRO A 41 -1.71 -28.36 -2.85
N LEU A 42 -0.73 -28.59 -1.97
CA LEU A 42 0.69 -28.25 -2.17
C LEU A 42 1.20 -28.54 -3.59
N ALA A 43 0.81 -29.68 -4.17
CA ALA A 43 1.28 -30.12 -5.47
C ALA A 43 0.93 -29.18 -6.65
N VAL A 44 -0.11 -28.34 -6.54
CA VAL A 44 -0.43 -27.37 -7.60
C VAL A 44 0.29 -26.03 -7.40
N LEU A 45 0.66 -25.67 -6.17
CA LEU A 45 1.14 -24.34 -5.81
C LEU A 45 2.43 -23.94 -6.56
N PRO A 46 3.49 -24.77 -6.66
CA PRO A 46 4.69 -24.41 -7.43
C PRO A 46 4.42 -24.11 -8.91
N TRP A 47 3.34 -24.67 -9.45
CA TRP A 47 2.92 -24.52 -10.84
C TRP A 47 1.91 -23.40 -11.04
N GLU A 48 1.39 -22.80 -9.96
CA GLU A 48 0.38 -21.76 -9.99
C GLU A 48 0.84 -20.58 -10.85
N SER A 49 -0.02 -20.16 -11.77
CA SER A 49 0.30 -19.22 -12.85
C SER A 49 -0.63 -18.01 -12.93
N SER A 50 -1.68 -17.96 -12.10
CA SER A 50 -2.60 -16.83 -12.08
C SER A 50 -2.09 -15.66 -11.24
N ALA A 51 -1.13 -15.87 -10.32
CA ALA A 51 -0.59 -14.86 -9.41
C ALA A 51 -1.68 -14.13 -8.60
N ASN A 52 -2.76 -14.85 -8.26
CA ASN A 52 -3.93 -14.31 -7.58
C ASN A 52 -4.26 -14.96 -6.25
N VAL A 53 -3.48 -15.96 -5.78
CA VAL A 53 -3.85 -16.72 -4.57
C VAL A 53 -3.92 -15.81 -3.35
N ARG A 54 -2.96 -14.88 -3.19
CA ARG A 54 -2.99 -13.86 -2.12
C ARG A 54 -4.22 -12.96 -2.18
N THR A 55 -4.63 -12.57 -3.39
CA THR A 55 -5.82 -11.73 -3.58
C THR A 55 -7.10 -12.50 -3.23
N LEU A 56 -7.19 -13.76 -3.66
CA LEU A 56 -8.33 -14.63 -3.39
C LEU A 56 -8.50 -14.92 -1.89
N LEU A 57 -7.41 -15.16 -1.15
CA LEU A 57 -7.46 -15.34 0.31
C LEU A 57 -7.99 -14.08 1.02
N ARG A 58 -7.59 -12.88 0.58
CA ARG A 58 -8.07 -11.61 1.15
C ARG A 58 -9.55 -11.34 0.88
N GLN A 59 -10.09 -11.91 -0.19
CA GLN A 59 -11.50 -11.78 -0.57
C GLN A 59 -12.37 -12.90 0.01
N SER A 60 -11.77 -13.88 0.70
CA SER A 60 -12.49 -15.03 1.25
C SER A 60 -13.19 -14.69 2.58
N ASP A 61 -14.40 -15.22 2.76
CA ASP A 61 -15.22 -14.97 3.94
C ASP A 61 -14.67 -15.62 5.21
N ALA A 62 -15.13 -15.14 6.37
CA ALA A 62 -14.71 -15.62 7.70
C ALA A 62 -14.86 -17.15 7.89
N VAL A 63 -15.80 -17.79 7.18
CA VAL A 63 -15.99 -19.25 7.19
C VAL A 63 -14.84 -19.98 6.49
N SER A 64 -14.26 -19.39 5.43
CA SER A 64 -13.08 -19.93 4.76
C SER A 64 -11.82 -19.72 5.60
N ALA A 65 -11.71 -18.59 6.32
CA ALA A 65 -10.59 -18.31 7.23
C ALA A 65 -10.50 -19.30 8.42
N ALA A 66 -11.58 -20.00 8.77
CA ALA A 66 -11.57 -21.05 9.80
C ALA A 66 -11.01 -22.39 9.31
N ARG A 67 -10.77 -22.55 8.00
CA ARG A 67 -10.23 -23.79 7.41
C ARG A 67 -8.70 -23.79 7.42
N ARG A 68 -8.09 -24.98 7.33
CA ARG A 68 -6.63 -25.12 7.27
C ARG A 68 -6.10 -24.54 5.95
N GLN A 69 -5.32 -23.46 6.05
CA GLN A 69 -4.77 -22.70 4.92
C GLN A 69 -3.25 -22.50 5.08
N GLU A 70 -2.55 -23.40 5.75
CA GLU A 70 -1.13 -23.19 6.10
C GLU A 70 -0.23 -23.13 4.86
N TRP A 71 -0.55 -23.90 3.82
CA TRP A 71 0.20 -23.87 2.56
C TRP A 71 -0.22 -22.71 1.67
N LEU A 72 -1.52 -22.41 1.62
CA LEU A 72 -2.04 -21.26 0.88
C LEU A 72 -1.52 -19.92 1.44
N GLU A 73 -1.48 -19.77 2.76
CA GLU A 73 -0.88 -18.60 3.42
C GLU A 73 0.62 -18.51 3.17
N ALA A 74 1.34 -19.63 3.27
CA ALA A 74 2.77 -19.66 2.97
C ALA A 74 3.04 -19.24 1.52
N TRP A 75 2.24 -19.73 0.57
CA TRP A 75 2.31 -19.33 -0.83
C TRP A 75 2.02 -17.84 -1.02
N ALA A 76 0.96 -17.32 -0.41
CA ALA A 76 0.59 -15.92 -0.50
C ALA A 76 1.68 -14.95 -0.01
N ARG A 77 2.52 -15.37 0.96
CA ARG A 77 3.66 -14.58 1.46
C ARG A 77 4.80 -14.49 0.44
N ILE A 78 5.02 -15.53 -0.37
CA ILE A 78 6.14 -15.59 -1.33
C ILE A 78 5.74 -15.26 -2.77
N GLU A 79 4.45 -15.36 -3.12
CA GLU A 79 3.89 -15.15 -4.46
C GLU A 79 4.44 -13.90 -5.18
N PRO A 80 4.60 -12.72 -4.54
CA PRO A 80 5.14 -11.53 -5.20
C PRO A 80 6.61 -11.65 -5.65
N PHE A 81 7.38 -12.55 -5.03
CA PHE A 81 8.84 -12.62 -5.17
C PHE A 81 9.30 -13.77 -6.08
N ILE A 82 8.40 -14.69 -6.45
CA ILE A 82 8.75 -15.95 -7.14
C ILE A 82 8.34 -15.98 -8.62
N GLY A 83 7.94 -14.84 -9.19
CA GLY A 83 7.46 -14.74 -10.58
C GLY A 83 8.44 -15.30 -11.62
N GLY A 84 9.74 -15.05 -11.45
CA GLY A 84 10.80 -15.56 -12.35
C GLY A 84 11.40 -16.91 -11.96
N ALA A 85 10.97 -17.51 -10.85
CA ALA A 85 11.53 -18.76 -10.35
C ALA A 85 10.88 -19.98 -11.04
N GLY A 86 11.67 -21.03 -11.29
CA GLY A 86 11.15 -22.32 -11.76
C GLY A 86 10.39 -23.10 -10.67
N PRO A 87 9.60 -24.12 -11.03
CA PRO A 87 8.78 -24.90 -10.09
C PRO A 87 9.58 -25.50 -8.92
N ASP A 88 10.79 -26.02 -9.15
CA ASP A 88 11.63 -26.57 -8.09
C ASP A 88 12.05 -25.50 -7.06
N SER A 89 12.43 -24.31 -7.54
CA SER A 89 12.77 -23.18 -6.66
C SER A 89 11.55 -22.68 -5.90
N ARG A 90 10.39 -22.59 -6.57
CA ARG A 90 9.11 -22.22 -5.94
C ARG A 90 8.72 -23.20 -4.85
N LEU A 91 8.90 -24.51 -5.08
CA LEU A 91 8.64 -25.56 -4.09
C LEU A 91 9.56 -25.42 -2.87
N THR A 92 10.87 -25.20 -3.07
CA THR A 92 11.78 -24.93 -1.95
C THR A 92 11.36 -23.69 -1.16
N SER A 93 11.08 -22.57 -1.84
CA SER A 93 10.65 -21.32 -1.20
C SER A 93 9.36 -21.51 -0.41
N LEU A 94 8.41 -22.29 -0.94
CA LEU A 94 7.15 -22.59 -0.27
C LEU A 94 7.36 -23.40 1.02
N HIS A 95 8.21 -24.41 1.00
CA HIS A 95 8.57 -25.16 2.20
C HIS A 95 9.27 -24.30 3.26
N LEU A 96 10.18 -23.41 2.84
CA LEU A 96 10.82 -22.46 3.75
C LEU A 96 9.81 -21.50 4.35
N ALA A 97 8.89 -20.96 3.55
CA ALA A 97 7.87 -20.04 4.01
C ALA A 97 6.88 -20.69 4.98
N HIS A 98 6.49 -21.93 4.71
CA HIS A 98 5.63 -22.72 5.60
C HIS A 98 6.34 -23.07 6.93
N HIS A 99 7.62 -23.45 6.87
CA HIS A 99 8.41 -23.72 8.07
C HIS A 99 8.59 -22.45 8.93
N ALA A 100 8.91 -21.31 8.32
CA ALA A 100 9.04 -20.05 9.06
C ALA A 100 7.72 -19.60 9.70
N ALA A 101 6.58 -19.90 9.08
CA ALA A 101 5.26 -19.60 9.60
C ALA A 101 4.89 -20.46 10.81
N THR A 102 5.19 -21.75 10.75
CA THR A 102 4.81 -22.74 11.76
C THR A 102 5.82 -22.87 12.89
N ARG A 103 7.09 -22.55 12.62
CA ARG A 103 8.24 -22.67 13.54
C ARG A 103 9.14 -21.43 13.46
N PRO A 104 8.63 -20.25 13.86
CA PRO A 104 9.39 -19.01 13.78
C PRO A 104 10.69 -19.11 14.59
N ARG A 105 11.77 -18.53 14.06
CA ARG A 105 13.11 -18.49 14.67
C ARG A 105 13.78 -19.86 14.89
N THR A 106 13.22 -20.93 14.34
CA THR A 106 13.87 -22.24 14.30
C THR A 106 14.45 -22.43 12.90
N PRO A 107 15.78 -22.46 12.74
CA PRO A 107 16.39 -22.74 11.44
C PRO A 107 15.85 -24.06 10.89
N LEU A 108 15.48 -24.09 9.61
CA LEU A 108 15.21 -25.36 8.95
C LEU A 108 16.54 -26.08 8.79
N ASP A 109 16.62 -27.34 9.22
CA ASP A 109 17.79 -28.17 8.95
C ASP A 109 17.90 -28.41 7.44
N THR A 110 18.81 -27.69 6.78
CA THR A 110 19.08 -27.78 5.34
C THR A 110 20.11 -28.86 5.01
N SER A 111 20.73 -29.48 6.03
CA SER A 111 21.71 -30.57 5.85
C SER A 111 21.07 -31.88 5.42
N ALA A 112 19.77 -32.06 5.70
CA ALA A 112 18.95 -33.10 5.11
C ALA A 112 18.70 -32.77 3.62
N ALA A 113 19.36 -33.49 2.72
CA ALA A 113 19.53 -33.20 1.30
C ALA A 113 18.25 -33.13 0.41
N ARG A 114 17.04 -33.05 0.97
CA ARG A 114 15.82 -32.74 0.23
C ARG A 114 14.85 -32.05 1.17
N VAL A 115 14.69 -30.74 1.04
CA VAL A 115 13.49 -30.09 1.58
C VAL A 115 12.30 -30.66 0.80
N SER A 116 11.70 -31.72 1.35
CA SER A 116 10.42 -32.33 0.96
C SER A 116 10.16 -32.46 -0.55
N GLY A 117 11.14 -32.99 -1.31
CA GLY A 117 10.96 -33.31 -2.73
C GLY A 117 11.51 -32.26 -3.71
N SER A 118 11.96 -31.10 -3.24
CA SER A 118 12.67 -30.17 -4.13
C SER A 118 14.08 -30.67 -4.48
N ARG A 119 14.47 -30.43 -5.74
CA ARG A 119 15.82 -30.68 -6.26
C ARG A 119 16.83 -29.58 -5.89
N VAL A 120 16.37 -28.51 -5.24
CA VAL A 120 17.18 -27.36 -4.85
C VAL A 120 17.41 -27.36 -3.34
N THR A 121 18.68 -27.37 -2.94
CA THR A 121 19.10 -27.27 -1.53
C THR A 121 19.31 -25.80 -1.16
N PRO A 122 18.53 -25.24 -0.21
CA PRO A 122 18.75 -23.89 0.26
C PRO A 122 20.04 -23.83 1.10
N LEU A 123 20.91 -22.85 0.80
CA LEU A 123 22.18 -22.65 1.52
C LEU A 123 21.98 -22.00 2.90
N TRP A 124 20.87 -21.29 3.08
CA TRP A 124 20.46 -20.60 4.30
C TRP A 124 18.93 -20.70 4.44
N SER A 125 18.44 -20.76 5.68
CA SER A 125 17.01 -20.98 6.00
C SER A 125 16.49 -20.10 7.13
N ASP A 126 17.29 -19.15 7.60
CA ASP A 126 16.94 -18.12 8.56
C ASP A 126 16.08 -17.04 7.88
N TRP A 127 14.83 -17.40 7.61
CA TRP A 127 13.86 -16.49 7.01
C TRP A 127 12.84 -16.03 8.06
N THR A 128 12.62 -14.73 8.14
CA THR A 128 11.45 -14.14 8.80
C THR A 128 10.53 -13.65 7.70
N ALA A 129 9.27 -14.10 7.71
CA ALA A 129 8.30 -13.62 6.73
C ALA A 129 8.23 -12.09 6.80
N GLN A 130 8.33 -11.43 5.65
CA GLN A 130 7.97 -10.02 5.60
C GLN A 130 6.48 -9.94 5.94
N ASP A 131 6.17 -9.23 7.03
CA ASP A 131 4.81 -8.82 7.36
C ASP A 131 4.18 -8.06 6.17
N ASN A 132 2.89 -7.71 6.25
CA ASN A 132 2.20 -6.80 5.30
C ASN A 132 2.77 -5.36 5.37
N VAL A 133 4.08 -5.22 5.30
CA VAL A 133 4.85 -3.99 5.43
C VAL A 133 5.38 -3.67 4.04
N LEU A 134 4.76 -2.68 3.39
CA LEU A 134 5.14 -2.22 2.06
C LEU A 134 6.54 -1.58 2.07
N ALA A 135 6.82 -0.81 3.12
CA ALA A 135 8.09 -0.16 3.38
C ALA A 135 8.19 0.17 4.87
N VAL A 136 9.41 0.16 5.42
CA VAL A 136 9.71 0.67 6.76
C VAL A 136 10.41 2.01 6.61
N SER A 137 9.89 3.04 7.27
CA SER A 137 10.58 4.31 7.44
C SER A 137 11.40 4.28 8.73
N GLU A 138 12.55 4.93 8.73
CA GLU A 138 13.40 5.10 9.93
C GLU A 138 12.76 6.05 10.96
N THR A 139 11.80 6.84 10.49
CA THR A 139 11.13 7.93 11.21
C THR A 139 9.61 7.70 11.16
N ARG A 140 8.90 8.26 12.14
CA ARG A 140 7.44 8.20 12.15
C ARG A 140 6.87 8.97 10.96
N LEU A 141 5.92 8.33 10.26
CA LEU A 141 5.15 8.95 9.19
C LEU A 141 4.03 9.79 9.80
N ALA A 142 3.98 11.06 9.42
CA ALA A 142 2.98 12.03 9.86
C ALA A 142 1.81 12.14 8.87
N SER A 143 2.06 11.86 7.58
CA SER A 143 1.06 11.96 6.53
C SER A 143 1.22 10.88 5.47
N LEU A 144 0.12 10.53 4.82
CA LEU A 144 0.07 9.57 3.72
C LEU A 144 -1.01 10.00 2.73
N THR A 145 -0.70 9.93 1.44
CA THR A 145 -1.66 10.16 0.36
C THR A 145 -1.40 9.23 -0.82
N ARG A 146 -2.40 9.14 -1.70
CA ARG A 146 -2.30 8.44 -2.97
C ARG A 146 -2.49 9.43 -4.10
N THR A 147 -1.72 9.26 -5.17
CA THR A 147 -1.89 10.01 -6.40
C THR A 147 -1.72 9.13 -7.63
N THR A 148 -2.18 9.60 -8.77
CA THR A 148 -1.94 8.99 -10.07
C THR A 148 -1.29 10.03 -10.97
N THR A 149 -0.11 9.72 -11.47
CA THR A 149 0.63 10.59 -12.39
C THR A 149 -0.01 10.60 -13.76
N THR A 150 0.33 11.60 -14.56
CA THR A 150 -0.16 11.81 -15.93
C THR A 150 0.20 10.66 -16.88
N ASP A 151 1.27 9.91 -16.57
CA ASP A 151 1.67 8.68 -17.27
C ASP A 151 0.90 7.41 -16.80
N GLY A 152 -0.05 7.55 -15.88
CA GLY A 152 -0.89 6.46 -15.38
C GLY A 152 -0.32 5.68 -14.19
N ARG A 153 0.89 6.00 -13.69
CA ARG A 153 1.44 5.32 -12.51
C ARG A 153 0.69 5.73 -11.24
N SER A 154 0.33 4.75 -10.41
CA SER A 154 -0.20 5.00 -9.07
C SER A 154 0.96 5.11 -8.09
N LEU A 155 0.96 6.17 -7.28
CA LEU A 155 2.00 6.43 -6.29
C LEU A 155 1.37 6.57 -4.90
N LEU A 156 2.04 5.97 -3.92
CA LEU A 156 1.84 6.25 -2.49
C LEU A 156 2.91 7.25 -2.06
N VAL A 157 2.49 8.33 -1.42
CA VAL A 157 3.39 9.40 -0.99
C VAL A 157 3.21 9.61 0.51
N SER A 158 4.31 9.58 1.27
CA SER A 158 4.28 9.82 2.72
C SER A 158 5.18 10.97 3.10
N GLY A 159 4.80 11.68 4.16
CA GLY A 159 5.62 12.68 4.83
C GLY A 159 5.97 12.23 6.24
N ASP A 160 7.20 12.45 6.67
CA ASP A 160 7.67 12.08 8.01
C ASP A 160 7.87 13.29 8.94
N ASP A 161 8.18 13.00 10.21
CA ASP A 161 8.42 14.00 11.26
C ASP A 161 9.70 14.84 11.05
N HIS A 162 10.57 14.47 10.12
CA HIS A 162 11.86 15.13 9.86
C HIS A 162 11.92 15.87 8.52
N GLY A 163 10.79 16.01 7.84
CA GLY A 163 10.75 16.75 6.58
C GLY A 163 11.12 15.92 5.37
N THR A 164 11.04 14.59 5.46
CA THR A 164 11.28 13.69 4.34
C THR A 164 9.97 13.28 3.71
N ILE A 165 9.89 13.43 2.39
CA ILE A 165 8.81 12.90 1.56
C ILE A 165 9.35 11.69 0.81
N ARG A 166 8.66 10.57 0.94
CA ARG A 166 9.00 9.31 0.27
C ARG A 166 7.86 8.86 -0.62
N MET A 167 8.20 8.17 -1.70
CA MET A 167 7.26 7.78 -2.74
C MET A 167 7.52 6.35 -3.18
N TRP A 168 6.44 5.56 -3.25
CA TRP A 168 6.50 4.16 -3.66
C TRP A 168 5.42 3.85 -4.69
N GLU A 169 5.73 2.90 -5.56
CA GLU A 169 4.71 2.19 -6.32
C GLU A 169 3.95 1.21 -5.40
N PRO A 170 2.75 0.74 -5.80
CA PRO A 170 1.92 -0.14 -4.96
C PRO A 170 2.58 -1.48 -4.62
N HIS A 171 3.65 -1.84 -5.34
CA HIS A 171 4.45 -3.05 -5.15
C HIS A 171 5.63 -2.84 -4.19
N GLY A 172 5.77 -1.66 -3.59
CA GLY A 172 6.81 -1.34 -2.60
C GLY A 172 8.12 -0.86 -3.20
N VAL A 173 8.19 -0.74 -4.53
CA VAL A 173 9.34 -0.19 -5.24
C VAL A 173 9.41 1.32 -4.97
N PRO A 174 10.53 1.85 -4.46
CA PRO A 174 10.73 3.30 -4.36
C PRO A 174 10.63 3.92 -5.75
N ALA A 175 9.71 4.88 -5.92
CA ALA A 175 9.51 5.53 -7.21
C ALA A 175 10.65 6.49 -7.56
N MET A 176 11.35 7.01 -6.54
CA MET A 176 12.45 7.96 -6.66
C MET A 176 13.20 8.15 -5.34
N ALA A 177 14.27 8.95 -5.37
CA ALA A 177 14.98 9.39 -4.18
C ALA A 177 14.06 10.25 -3.27
N PRO A 178 14.24 10.19 -1.93
CA PRO A 178 13.45 11.01 -1.00
C PRO A 178 13.60 12.51 -1.28
N LEU A 179 12.52 13.26 -1.12
CA LEU A 179 12.52 14.72 -1.17
C LEU A 179 12.65 15.28 0.24
N HIS A 180 13.42 16.34 0.41
CA HIS A 180 13.69 16.91 1.72
C HIS A 180 13.20 18.35 1.78
N THR A 181 12.30 18.63 2.73
CA THR A 181 11.80 19.98 3.04
C THR A 181 12.74 20.75 3.97
N TYR A 182 13.57 20.02 4.74
CA TYR A 182 14.53 20.52 5.75
C TYR A 182 13.94 21.45 6.83
N GLY A 183 12.61 21.48 7.00
CA GLY A 183 11.90 22.38 7.91
C GLY A 183 11.07 21.69 9.01
N GLY A 184 11.19 20.37 9.19
CA GLY A 184 10.39 19.64 10.17
C GLY A 184 9.21 18.89 9.56
N ALA A 185 8.30 18.44 10.41
CA ALA A 185 7.33 17.39 10.09
C ALA A 185 6.41 17.76 8.93
N VAL A 186 6.25 16.85 7.96
CA VAL A 186 5.32 16.98 6.84
C VAL A 186 3.96 16.39 7.24
N GLN A 187 3.08 17.24 7.77
CA GLN A 187 1.77 16.82 8.29
C GLN A 187 0.68 16.79 7.23
N HIS A 188 0.87 17.51 6.12
CA HIS A 188 -0.11 17.60 5.05
C HIS A 188 0.53 17.34 3.69
N LEU A 189 -0.12 16.48 2.92
CA LEU A 189 0.23 16.16 1.54
C LEU A 189 -1.04 16.24 0.69
N LEU A 190 -1.04 17.13 -0.30
CA LEU A 190 -2.16 17.35 -1.20
C LEU A 190 -1.70 17.19 -2.65
N PRO A 191 -2.05 16.06 -3.31
CA PRO A 191 -1.84 15.91 -4.73
C PRO A 191 -2.67 16.93 -5.53
N LEU A 192 -2.07 17.48 -6.58
CA LEU A 192 -2.72 18.37 -7.54
C LEU A 192 -2.59 17.79 -8.96
N PRO A 193 -3.42 18.24 -9.91
CA PRO A 193 -3.30 17.85 -11.31
C PRO A 193 -1.90 18.14 -11.88
N GLY A 194 -1.46 17.33 -12.86
CA GLY A 194 -0.21 17.59 -13.58
C GLY A 194 1.07 17.15 -12.86
N ASP A 195 1.03 16.03 -12.14
CA ASP A 195 2.16 15.47 -11.36
C ASP A 195 2.65 16.39 -10.23
N LEU A 196 1.74 17.20 -9.67
CA LEU A 196 2.07 18.15 -8.62
C LEU A 196 1.69 17.62 -7.24
N LEU A 197 2.48 17.98 -6.24
CA LEU A 197 2.21 17.68 -4.84
C LEU A 197 2.52 18.89 -3.98
N LEU A 198 1.55 19.31 -3.19
CA LEU A 198 1.78 20.24 -2.10
C LEU A 198 2.15 19.50 -0.83
N SER A 199 3.14 20.04 -0.11
CA SER A 199 3.51 19.60 1.23
C SER A 199 3.49 20.76 2.20
N ALA A 200 2.96 20.55 3.40
CA ALA A 200 2.95 21.54 4.47
C ALA A 200 3.06 20.89 5.85
N GLY A 201 3.45 21.68 6.86
CA GLY A 201 3.70 21.14 8.18
C GLY A 201 4.16 22.13 9.24
N THR A 202 5.06 21.69 10.10
CA THR A 202 5.41 22.39 11.36
C THR A 202 6.28 23.62 11.18
N ASP A 203 6.96 23.79 10.03
CA ASP A 203 7.64 25.06 9.72
C ASP A 203 6.69 26.13 9.19
N GLY A 204 5.39 25.85 9.02
CA GLY A 204 4.47 26.85 8.45
C GLY A 204 4.75 27.19 6.98
N SER A 205 5.55 26.37 6.29
CA SER A 205 5.83 26.52 4.86
C SER A 205 4.93 25.61 4.03
N VAL A 206 4.44 26.13 2.92
CA VAL A 206 3.79 25.36 1.86
C VAL A 206 4.76 25.25 0.68
N ARG A 207 5.05 24.03 0.25
CA ARG A 207 5.99 23.73 -0.84
C ARG A 207 5.28 22.98 -1.96
N VAL A 208 5.68 23.24 -3.20
CA VAL A 208 5.17 22.55 -4.39
C VAL A 208 6.26 21.71 -5.05
N TRP A 209 5.95 20.43 -5.26
CA TRP A 209 6.87 19.46 -5.84
C TRP A 209 6.35 18.93 -7.17
N HIS A 210 7.26 18.71 -8.11
CA HIS A 210 7.00 17.92 -9.30
C HIS A 210 7.34 16.45 -9.01
N LEU A 211 6.32 15.60 -8.92
CA LEU A 211 6.43 14.21 -8.50
C LEU A 211 7.32 13.37 -9.42
N THR A 212 7.26 13.58 -10.73
CA THR A 212 8.07 12.78 -11.68
C THR A 212 9.49 13.31 -11.88
N ARG A 213 9.77 14.57 -11.51
CA ARG A 213 11.11 15.18 -11.63
C ARG A 213 11.85 15.26 -10.29
N GLY A 214 11.13 15.19 -9.17
CA GLY A 214 11.70 15.26 -7.83
C GLY A 214 12.23 16.63 -7.47
N GLN A 215 11.57 17.68 -7.96
CA GLN A 215 12.06 19.04 -7.84
C GLN A 215 11.03 19.94 -7.17
N LEU A 216 11.52 20.85 -6.33
CA LEU A 216 10.77 21.99 -5.84
C LEU A 216 10.55 22.96 -7.00
N LEU A 217 9.30 23.33 -7.29
CA LEU A 217 8.96 24.12 -8.47
C LEU A 217 8.91 25.63 -8.23
N ALA A 218 8.73 26.05 -6.97
CA ALA A 218 8.63 27.45 -6.61
C ALA A 218 9.20 27.67 -5.20
N GLU A 219 9.52 28.93 -4.90
CA GLU A 219 9.89 29.34 -3.55
C GLU A 219 8.77 28.99 -2.56
N PRO A 220 9.09 28.40 -1.39
CA PRO A 220 8.08 28.05 -0.39
C PRO A 220 7.30 29.28 0.07
N VAL A 221 5.98 29.17 0.14
CA VAL A 221 5.17 30.19 0.80
C VAL A 221 5.25 29.93 2.31
N HIS A 222 5.99 30.77 3.01
CA HIS A 222 6.29 30.59 4.43
C HIS A 222 5.57 31.63 5.28
N ARG A 223 4.94 31.17 6.37
CA ARG A 223 4.36 32.03 7.40
C ARG A 223 5.09 31.83 8.73
N PRO A 224 6.08 32.68 9.06
CA PRO A 224 6.93 32.50 10.23
C PRO A 224 6.14 32.38 11.55
N GLY A 225 6.61 31.52 12.44
CA GLY A 225 6.03 31.35 13.78
C GLY A 225 4.69 30.63 13.83
N THR A 226 4.24 30.05 12.69
CA THR A 226 3.01 29.25 12.61
C THR A 226 3.32 27.83 12.14
N TRP A 227 2.39 26.91 12.33
CA TRP A 227 2.35 25.66 11.56
C TRP A 227 1.08 25.61 10.71
N VAL A 228 1.12 24.86 9.61
CA VAL A 228 -0.08 24.58 8.81
C VAL A 228 -0.90 23.52 9.53
N SER A 229 -2.17 23.82 9.80
CA SER A 229 -3.10 22.95 10.52
C SER A 229 -4.06 22.20 9.58
N ALA A 230 -4.30 22.76 8.38
CA ALA A 230 -5.04 22.08 7.32
C ALA A 230 -4.67 22.64 5.95
N LEU A 231 -4.77 21.79 4.93
CA LEU A 231 -4.54 22.13 3.53
C LEU A 231 -5.62 21.45 2.68
N THR A 232 -6.30 22.19 1.82
CA THR A 232 -7.30 21.62 0.90
C THR A 232 -7.36 22.38 -0.42
N LEU A 233 -7.74 21.70 -1.49
CA LEU A 233 -8.18 22.33 -2.73
C LEU A 233 -9.66 22.68 -2.60
N PHE A 234 -10.03 23.90 -2.95
CA PHE A 234 -11.41 24.38 -2.97
C PHE A 234 -11.77 24.80 -4.39
N ALA A 235 -12.85 24.22 -4.90
CA ALA A 235 -13.41 24.53 -6.21
C ALA A 235 -14.87 24.95 -6.03
N ALA A 236 -15.22 26.18 -6.41
CA ALA A 236 -16.62 26.62 -6.48
C ALA A 236 -17.07 26.68 -7.93
N LYS A 237 -18.37 26.45 -8.16
CA LYS A 237 -18.97 26.31 -9.49
C LYS A 237 -18.68 27.50 -10.43
N ASP A 238 -18.50 28.69 -9.88
CA ASP A 238 -18.30 29.95 -10.62
C ASP A 238 -17.06 30.73 -10.13
N ALA A 239 -16.09 30.06 -9.51
CA ALA A 239 -14.85 30.69 -9.04
C ALA A 239 -13.63 29.84 -9.44
N PRO A 240 -12.46 30.47 -9.62
CA PRO A 240 -11.22 29.71 -9.83
C PRO A 240 -10.96 28.77 -8.65
N GLU A 241 -10.36 27.62 -8.93
CA GLU A 241 -9.86 26.75 -7.87
C GLU A 241 -8.80 27.48 -7.06
N VAL A 242 -8.85 27.31 -5.74
CA VAL A 242 -7.87 27.86 -4.80
C VAL A 242 -7.45 26.82 -3.79
N VAL A 243 -6.19 26.85 -3.41
CA VAL A 243 -5.68 26.05 -2.29
C VAL A 243 -5.87 26.86 -1.03
N LEU A 244 -6.66 26.34 -0.09
CA LEU A 244 -6.86 26.94 1.22
C LEU A 244 -5.84 26.38 2.21
N VAL A 245 -5.20 27.29 2.94
CA VAL A 245 -4.17 26.98 3.95
C VAL A 245 -4.62 27.53 5.29
N ALA A 246 -4.94 26.66 6.23
CA ALA A 246 -5.23 27.05 7.60
C ALA A 246 -3.94 27.00 8.44
N HIS A 247 -3.72 28.03 9.24
CA HIS A 247 -2.57 28.14 10.12
C HIS A 247 -2.97 28.02 11.59
N SER A 248 -2.00 27.69 12.45
CA SER A 248 -2.18 27.55 13.89
C SER A 248 -2.60 28.83 14.61
N ASP A 249 -2.35 29.99 14.01
CA ASP A 249 -2.76 31.30 14.53
C ASP A 249 -4.21 31.68 14.17
N GLY A 250 -4.96 30.76 13.57
CA GLY A 250 -6.32 30.97 13.12
C GLY A 250 -6.43 31.70 11.78
N GLY A 251 -5.32 32.12 11.17
CA GLY A 251 -5.34 32.73 9.86
C GLY A 251 -5.61 31.69 8.76
N LEU A 252 -6.46 32.08 7.81
CA LEU A 252 -6.78 31.32 6.61
C LEU A 252 -6.20 32.08 5.40
N GLY A 253 -5.30 31.42 4.67
CA GLY A 253 -4.73 31.92 3.43
C GLY A 253 -5.29 31.17 2.22
N ALA A 254 -5.13 31.76 1.05
CA ALA A 254 -5.45 31.12 -0.22
C ALA A 254 -4.27 31.26 -1.19
N LEU A 255 -3.98 30.19 -1.93
CA LEU A 255 -2.97 30.15 -2.98
C LEU A 255 -3.63 29.78 -4.30
N ASP A 256 -3.17 30.38 -5.39
CA ASP A 256 -3.51 29.92 -6.74
C ASP A 256 -2.87 28.55 -7.00
N PRO A 257 -3.62 27.52 -7.44
CA PRO A 257 -3.13 26.15 -7.58
C PRO A 257 -2.18 25.95 -8.78
N VAL A 258 -2.03 26.96 -9.64
CA VAL A 258 -1.18 26.91 -10.84
C VAL A 258 0.11 27.69 -10.62
N THR A 259 0.00 28.91 -10.10
CA THR A 259 1.11 29.84 -9.87
C THR A 259 1.69 29.75 -8.47
N PHE A 260 0.96 29.14 -7.53
CA PHE A 260 1.32 28.99 -6.11
C PHE A 260 1.57 30.31 -5.39
N ARG A 261 1.00 31.41 -5.90
CA ARG A 261 1.06 32.72 -5.28
C ARG A 261 -0.14 32.95 -4.36
N PRO A 262 0.03 33.71 -3.27
CA PRO A 262 -1.08 34.18 -2.45
C PRO A 262 -2.12 34.90 -3.30
N VAL A 263 -3.39 34.58 -3.07
CA VAL A 263 -4.54 35.22 -3.70
C VAL A 263 -5.41 35.83 -2.62
N ASP A 264 -5.78 37.09 -2.79
CA ASP A 264 -6.83 37.71 -1.99
C ASP A 264 -8.16 37.07 -2.38
N THR A 265 -8.60 36.12 -1.55
CA THR A 265 -9.92 35.52 -1.70
C THR A 265 -10.81 36.20 -0.67
N PRO A 266 -11.88 36.93 -1.08
CA PRO A 266 -12.85 37.42 -0.13
C PRO A 266 -13.56 36.21 0.46
N LEU A 267 -13.03 35.70 1.57
CA LEU A 267 -13.73 34.73 2.38
C LEU A 267 -15.02 35.41 2.82
N PRO A 268 -16.20 34.77 2.66
CA PRO A 268 -17.45 35.34 3.13
C PRO A 268 -17.27 35.69 4.61
N SER A 269 -17.65 36.91 5.01
CA SER A 269 -17.62 37.26 6.42
C SER A 269 -18.45 36.23 7.16
N LEU A 270 -17.86 35.62 8.18
CA LEU A 270 -18.61 34.88 9.17
C LEU A 270 -19.40 35.91 9.97
N ASP A 271 -20.47 36.45 9.40
CA ASP A 271 -21.48 37.09 10.21
C ASP A 271 -21.92 36.03 11.22
N PRO A 272 -21.80 36.28 12.53
CA PRO A 272 -22.29 35.33 13.51
C PRO A 272 -23.79 35.19 13.24
N ALA A 273 -24.20 34.06 12.69
CA ALA A 273 -25.61 33.74 12.58
C ALA A 273 -26.20 33.93 13.99
N PRO A 274 -27.23 34.77 14.16
CA PRO A 274 -27.80 34.97 15.48
C PRO A 274 -28.18 33.60 16.02
N ALA A 275 -27.71 33.28 17.23
CA ALA A 275 -28.02 32.03 17.89
C ALA A 275 -29.55 31.90 17.95
N LEU A 276 -30.13 31.09 17.07
CA LEU A 276 -31.55 30.74 17.10
C LEU A 276 -31.75 29.78 18.27
N LEU A 277 -31.79 30.34 19.47
CA LEU A 277 -32.40 29.70 20.63
C LEU A 277 -33.90 29.59 20.35
N SER A 278 -34.31 28.50 19.70
CA SER A 278 -35.71 28.11 19.65
C SER A 278 -36.10 27.56 21.02
N GLY A 279 -36.51 28.46 21.91
CA GLY A 279 -37.22 28.08 23.12
C GLY A 279 -38.58 27.53 22.74
N VAL A 280 -38.77 26.22 22.89
CA VAL A 280 -40.11 25.60 22.86
C VAL A 280 -40.83 26.05 24.13
N GLY A 281 -41.59 27.13 24.02
CA GLY A 281 -42.57 27.51 25.02
C GLY A 281 -43.72 26.50 24.97
N LEU A 282 -43.78 25.60 25.95
CA LEU A 282 -44.98 24.83 26.25
C LEU A 282 -46.00 25.79 26.88
N GLY A 283 -47.04 26.12 26.13
CA GLY A 283 -48.27 26.75 26.59
C GLY A 283 -49.47 25.98 26.05
#